data_AF-A0A3D0U7D4-F1
#
_entry.id   AF-A0A3D0U7D4-F1
#
_cell.length_a   1.000
_cell.length_b   1.000
_cell.length_c   1.000
_cell.angle_alpha   90.00
_cell.angle_beta   90.00
_cell.angle_gamma   90.00
#
_symmetry.space_group_name_H-M   'P 1'
#
loop_
_entity.id
_entity.type
_entity.pdbx_description
1 polymer ?
#
loop_
_entity_poly.entity_id
_entity_poly.type
_entity_poly.pdbx_seq_one_letter_code
_entity_poly.pdbx_strand_id
1 'polypeptide(L)'
;GGQAMVQAALTGFHEDLPIQLMLTHQQLPASLVLQLCARHHSTVPATLPNHERDQQALQRFLAGYTPYENAAAAVWRSLWSLPISGLAWDQLPESERKLVIMKVLQNHPWPHCISTLQLTGIKQARKLLRQALARGFHWTLSN
;
A
#
# COMPACT_ATOMS: atom_id res chain seq x y z
N GLY A 1 -23.01 26.73 -2.42
CA GLY A 1 -24.02 26.02 -1.62
C GLY A 1 -23.39 24.81 -0.96
N GLY A 2 -23.84 24.41 0.24
CA GLY A 2 -23.14 23.45 1.13
C GLY A 2 -22.69 22.12 0.51
N GLN A 3 -23.41 21.58 -0.49
CA GLN A 3 -22.98 20.38 -1.22
C GLN A 3 -21.65 20.56 -1.98
N ALA A 4 -21.43 21.72 -2.61
CA ALA A 4 -20.17 21.99 -3.30
C ALA A 4 -18.99 22.10 -2.31
N MET A 5 -19.24 22.60 -1.11
CA MET A 5 -18.24 22.65 -0.03
C MET A 5 -17.88 21.26 0.48
N VAL A 6 -18.88 20.39 0.67
CA VAL A 6 -18.67 18.99 1.07
C VAL A 6 -17.88 18.24 0.00
N GLN A 7 -18.21 18.41 -1.27
CA GLN A 7 -17.48 17.77 -2.37
C GLN A 7 -16.03 18.26 -2.44
N ALA A 8 -15.79 19.57 -2.35
CA ALA A 8 -14.42 20.11 -2.33
C ALA A 8 -13.59 19.56 -1.15
N ALA A 9 -14.20 19.44 0.04
CA ALA A 9 -13.53 18.87 1.20
C ALA A 9 -13.21 17.37 1.03
N LEU A 10 -14.13 16.61 0.42
CA LEU A 10 -13.90 15.19 0.11
C LEU A 10 -12.81 15.00 -0.94
N THR A 11 -12.79 15.83 -1.98
CA THR A 11 -11.72 15.82 -2.99
C THR A 11 -10.36 16.05 -2.33
N GLY A 12 -10.22 17.11 -1.53
CA GLY A 12 -8.97 17.40 -0.82
C GLY A 12 -8.56 16.27 0.12
N PHE A 13 -9.50 15.67 0.86
CA PHE A 13 -9.23 14.51 1.70
C PHE A 13 -8.65 13.34 0.90
N HIS A 14 -9.24 13.01 -0.26
CA HIS A 14 -8.77 11.89 -1.07
C HIS A 14 -7.42 12.15 -1.72
N GLU A 15 -7.18 13.36 -2.22
CA GLU A 15 -5.89 13.77 -2.80
C GLU A 15 -4.77 13.70 -1.76
N ASP A 16 -5.04 14.11 -0.52
CA ASP A 16 -4.05 14.16 0.55
C ASP A 16 -3.88 12.83 1.30
N LEU A 17 -4.89 11.94 1.29
CA LEU A 17 -4.90 10.68 2.05
C LEU A 17 -3.61 9.85 1.90
N PRO A 18 -3.05 9.64 0.69
CA PRO A 18 -1.81 8.88 0.52
C PRO A 18 -0.63 9.43 1.33
N ILE A 19 -0.48 10.75 1.35
CA ILE A 19 0.60 11.43 2.07
C ILE A 19 0.28 11.51 3.56
N GLN A 20 -0.98 11.79 3.93
CA GLN A 20 -1.40 11.84 5.32
C GLN A 20 -1.20 10.49 6.03
N LEU A 21 -1.42 9.35 5.37
CA LEU A 21 -1.16 8.02 5.95
C LEU A 21 0.33 7.79 6.28
N MET A 22 1.25 8.36 5.51
CA MET A 22 2.69 8.25 5.78
C MET A 22 3.17 9.19 6.88
N LEU A 23 2.54 10.37 7.01
CA LEU A 23 3.04 11.46 7.84
C LEU A 23 2.21 11.65 9.12
N THR A 24 0.93 11.99 8.99
CA THR A 24 0.06 12.41 10.09
C THR A 24 -0.68 11.23 10.74
N HIS A 25 -0.96 10.20 9.96
CA HIS A 25 -1.84 9.08 10.30
C HIS A 25 -1.12 7.73 10.28
N GLN A 26 0.20 7.75 10.46
CA GLN A 26 1.05 6.57 10.50
C GLN A 26 0.64 5.59 11.61
N GLN A 27 0.03 6.05 12.70
CA GLN A 27 -0.37 5.21 13.84
C GLN A 27 -1.80 4.65 13.72
N LEU A 28 -2.52 4.90 12.62
CA LEU A 28 -3.85 4.32 12.46
C LEU A 28 -3.78 2.79 12.43
N PRO A 29 -4.76 2.09 13.04
CA PRO A 29 -4.84 0.64 12.93
C PRO A 29 -4.90 0.20 11.46
N ALA A 30 -4.15 -0.86 11.12
CA ALA A 30 -4.06 -1.35 9.75
C ALA A 30 -5.44 -1.69 9.13
N SER A 31 -6.37 -2.22 9.93
CA SER A 31 -7.74 -2.52 9.49
C SER A 31 -8.51 -1.26 9.07
N LEU A 32 -8.30 -0.14 9.76
CA LEU A 32 -8.92 1.14 9.42
C LEU A 32 -8.29 1.71 8.14
N VAL A 33 -6.98 1.60 7.98
CA VAL A 33 -6.30 2.04 6.75
C VAL A 33 -6.84 1.30 5.52
N LEU A 34 -7.06 -0.02 5.62
CA LEU A 34 -7.68 -0.78 4.52
C LEU A 34 -9.07 -0.25 4.15
N GLN A 35 -9.91 0.04 5.14
CA GLN A 35 -11.24 0.60 4.90
C GLN A 35 -11.18 1.98 4.22
N LEU A 36 -10.24 2.83 4.65
CA LEU A 36 -10.00 4.14 4.06
C LEU A 36 -9.55 4.03 2.61
N CYS A 37 -8.61 3.12 2.32
CA CYS A 37 -8.14 2.89 0.95
C CYS A 37 -9.24 2.30 0.07
N ALA A 38 -10.01 1.32 0.55
CA ALA A 38 -11.13 0.75 -0.20
C ALA A 38 -12.16 1.83 -0.57
N ARG A 39 -12.49 2.71 0.38
CA ARG A 39 -13.39 3.83 0.14
C ARG A 39 -12.80 4.84 -0.85
N HIS A 40 -11.51 5.15 -0.74
CA HIS A 40 -10.80 6.03 -1.68
C HIS A 40 -10.88 5.51 -3.12
N HIS A 41 -10.54 4.23 -3.35
CA HIS A 41 -10.59 3.64 -4.70
C HIS A 41 -12.02 3.55 -5.27
N SER A 42 -13.05 3.49 -4.41
CA SER A 42 -14.44 3.50 -4.88
C SER A 42 -14.96 4.89 -5.28
N THR A 43 -14.38 5.96 -4.75
CA THR A 43 -14.87 7.33 -4.94
C THR A 43 -14.04 8.15 -5.90
N VAL A 44 -12.76 7.83 -6.07
CA VAL A 44 -11.85 8.60 -6.91
C VAL A 44 -11.19 7.67 -7.94
N PRO A 45 -11.16 8.04 -9.24
CA PRO A 45 -10.34 7.34 -10.23
C PRO A 45 -8.89 7.26 -9.74
N ALA A 46 -8.14 6.23 -10.14
CA ALA A 46 -6.73 6.10 -9.78
C ALA A 46 -5.98 7.42 -10.04
N THR A 47 -5.59 8.11 -8.96
CA THR A 47 -5.06 9.48 -9.03
C THR A 47 -3.56 9.50 -9.30
N LEU A 48 -2.85 8.43 -8.96
CA LEU A 48 -1.41 8.35 -9.12
C LEU A 48 -1.03 7.64 -10.42
N PRO A 49 -0.26 8.29 -11.31
CA PRO A 49 0.18 7.68 -12.56
C PRO A 49 1.10 6.49 -12.27
N ASN A 50 0.75 5.33 -12.83
CA ASN A 50 1.61 4.15 -12.82
C ASN A 50 2.51 4.19 -14.06
N HIS A 51 3.71 4.70 -13.91
CA HIS A 51 4.67 4.78 -15.02
C HIS A 51 5.30 3.42 -15.32
N GLU A 52 5.71 3.18 -16.57
CA GLU A 52 6.40 1.94 -16.97
C GLU A 52 7.62 1.64 -16.09
N ARG A 53 8.39 2.68 -15.72
CA ARG A 53 9.53 2.55 -14.79
C ARG A 53 9.14 1.97 -13.43
N ASP A 54 7.94 2.30 -12.93
CA ASP A 54 7.46 1.84 -11.64
C ASP A 54 7.02 0.37 -11.74
N GLN A 55 6.41 -0.03 -12.86
CA GLN A 55 6.12 -1.43 -13.16
C GLN A 55 7.40 -2.28 -13.25
N GLN A 56 8.42 -1.80 -13.97
CA GLN A 56 9.71 -2.50 -14.07
C GLN A 56 10.41 -2.61 -12.70
N ALA A 57 10.41 -1.54 -11.89
CA ALA A 57 10.98 -1.57 -10.55
C ALA A 57 10.24 -2.55 -9.61
N LEU A 58 8.91 -2.57 -9.67
CA LEU A 58 8.08 -3.53 -8.95
C LEU A 58 8.41 -4.97 -9.37
N GLN A 59 8.43 -5.27 -10.67
CA GLN A 59 8.77 -6.60 -11.19
C GLN A 59 10.15 -7.06 -10.73
N ARG A 60 11.18 -6.20 -10.80
CA ARG A 60 12.53 -6.52 -10.31
C ARG A 60 12.54 -6.80 -8.81
N PHE A 61 11.75 -6.09 -8.02
CA PHE A 61 11.62 -6.33 -6.59
C PHE A 61 10.91 -7.65 -6.29
N LEU A 62 9.81 -7.95 -6.99
CA LEU A 62 9.05 -9.19 -6.86
C LEU A 62 9.86 -10.42 -7.29
N ALA A 63 10.74 -10.28 -8.29
CA ALA A 63 11.70 -11.30 -8.70
C ALA A 63 12.92 -11.42 -7.77
N GLY A 64 13.08 -10.52 -6.80
CA GLY A 64 14.17 -10.53 -5.83
C GLY A 64 15.49 -9.95 -6.32
N TYR A 65 15.51 -9.28 -7.48
CA TYR A 65 16.71 -8.65 -8.05
C TYR A 65 17.10 -7.33 -7.38
N THR A 66 16.18 -6.67 -6.67
CA THR A 66 16.45 -5.40 -5.99
C THR A 66 15.90 -5.41 -4.56
N PRO A 67 16.55 -4.74 -3.59
CA PRO A 67 16.00 -4.56 -2.26
C PRO A 67 14.76 -3.65 -2.28
N TYR A 68 13.95 -3.73 -1.22
CA TYR A 68 12.73 -2.93 -1.09
C TYR A 68 13.01 -1.44 -1.16
N GLU A 69 14.10 -0.98 -0.55
CA GLU A 69 14.45 0.44 -0.44
C GLU A 69 14.62 1.10 -1.82
N ASN A 70 15.13 0.34 -2.80
CA ASN A 70 15.29 0.80 -4.17
C ASN A 70 13.98 0.77 -4.98
N ALA A 71 12.98 0.03 -4.51
CA ALA A 71 11.67 -0.11 -5.17
C ALA A 71 10.54 0.54 -4.35
N ALA A 72 10.82 1.15 -3.20
CA ALA A 72 9.81 1.58 -2.24
C ALA A 72 8.80 2.56 -2.86
N ALA A 73 9.30 3.55 -3.60
CA ALA A 73 8.46 4.52 -4.30
C ALA A 73 7.58 3.87 -5.38
N ALA A 74 8.13 2.92 -6.15
CA ALA A 74 7.40 2.20 -7.18
C ALA A 74 6.29 1.34 -6.57
N VAL A 75 6.61 0.55 -5.54
CA VAL A 75 5.65 -0.28 -4.81
C VAL A 75 4.52 0.59 -4.23
N TRP A 76 4.86 1.72 -3.60
CA TRP A 76 3.87 2.63 -3.03
C TRP A 76 2.93 3.21 -4.11
N ARG A 77 3.48 3.71 -5.23
CA ARG A 77 2.65 4.21 -6.34
C ARG A 77 1.78 3.11 -6.93
N SER A 78 2.31 1.89 -7.09
CA SER A 78 1.54 0.76 -7.62
C SER A 78 0.34 0.43 -6.73
N LEU A 79 0.50 0.44 -5.40
CA LEU A 79 -0.61 0.25 -4.46
C LEU A 79 -1.66 1.35 -4.54
N TRP A 80 -1.29 2.59 -4.83
CA TRP A 80 -2.29 3.66 -4.98
C TRP A 80 -2.89 3.77 -6.39
N SER A 81 -2.21 3.22 -7.40
CA SER A 81 -2.69 3.22 -8.78
C SER A 81 -3.68 2.09 -9.10
N LEU A 82 -3.73 1.06 -8.25
CA LEU A 82 -4.61 -0.10 -8.40
C LEU A 82 -5.47 -0.24 -7.15
N PRO A 83 -6.72 -0.71 -7.26
CA PRO A 83 -7.54 -0.96 -6.09
C PRO A 83 -6.86 -1.97 -5.15
N ILE A 84 -6.48 -1.55 -3.94
CA ILE A 84 -6.05 -2.47 -2.89
C ILE A 84 -7.24 -3.14 -2.16
N SER A 85 -8.45 -2.91 -2.66
CA SER A 85 -9.67 -3.58 -2.28
C SER A 85 -10.08 -4.55 -3.38
N GLY A 86 -10.13 -5.83 -3.05
CA GLY A 86 -10.42 -6.92 -3.97
C GLY A 86 -10.08 -8.26 -3.33
N LEU A 87 -10.72 -9.32 -3.83
CA LEU A 87 -10.68 -10.68 -3.27
C LEU A 87 -9.25 -11.14 -2.90
N ALA A 88 -8.25 -10.76 -3.69
CA ALA A 88 -6.85 -11.14 -3.49
C ALA A 88 -6.22 -10.54 -2.22
N TRP A 89 -6.48 -9.26 -1.93
CA TRP A 89 -5.95 -8.59 -0.73
C TRP A 89 -6.66 -9.09 0.54
N ASP A 90 -7.97 -9.32 0.45
CA ASP A 90 -8.78 -9.85 1.55
C ASP A 90 -8.48 -11.32 1.89
N GLN A 91 -7.84 -12.05 0.98
CA GLN A 91 -7.37 -13.43 1.21
C GLN A 91 -5.95 -13.51 1.77
N LEU A 92 -5.18 -12.42 1.78
CA LEU A 92 -3.85 -12.45 2.37
C LEU A 92 -3.94 -12.71 3.89
N PRO A 93 -2.99 -13.49 4.45
CA PRO A 93 -2.84 -13.61 5.90
C PRO A 93 -2.77 -12.24 6.59
N GLU A 94 -3.32 -12.14 7.80
CA GLU A 94 -3.40 -10.87 8.53
C GLU A 94 -2.02 -10.20 8.72
N SER A 95 -0.99 -10.98 9.05
CA SER A 95 0.37 -10.49 9.21
C SER A 95 0.96 -9.90 7.94
N GLU A 96 0.60 -10.45 6.77
CA GLU A 96 1.02 -9.95 5.47
C GLU A 96 0.34 -8.64 5.11
N ARG A 97 -0.98 -8.57 5.28
CA ARG A 97 -1.73 -7.32 5.09
C ARG A 97 -1.18 -6.22 5.98
N LYS A 98 -1.02 -6.50 7.28
CA LYS A 98 -0.46 -5.56 8.25
C LYS A 98 0.92 -5.09 7.81
N LEU A 99 1.78 -6.01 7.35
CA LEU A 99 3.12 -5.63 6.90
C LEU A 99 3.08 -4.68 5.70
N VAL A 100 2.24 -4.95 4.70
CA VAL A 100 2.09 -4.07 3.52
C VAL A 100 1.62 -2.69 3.96
N ILE A 101 0.59 -2.63 4.80
CA ILE A 101 0.03 -1.36 5.28
C ILE A 101 1.07 -0.58 6.09
N MET A 102 1.64 -1.22 7.12
CA MET A 102 2.60 -0.56 8.01
C MET A 102 3.84 -0.12 7.24
N LYS A 103 4.46 -1.02 6.46
CA LYS A 103 5.73 -0.71 5.82
C LYS A 103 5.58 0.21 4.61
N VAL A 104 4.56 -0.02 3.78
CA VAL A 104 4.42 0.67 2.49
C VAL A 104 3.52 1.88 2.63
N LEU A 105 2.28 1.70 3.07
CA LEU A 105 1.29 2.79 3.10
C LEU A 105 1.53 3.80 4.22
N GLN A 106 2.00 3.33 5.38
CA GLN A 106 2.27 4.15 6.56
C GLN A 106 3.76 4.44 6.77
N ASN A 107 4.65 3.88 5.94
CA ASN A 107 6.10 4.11 6.00
C ASN A 107 6.76 3.85 7.38
N HIS A 108 6.28 2.86 8.14
CA HIS A 108 6.91 2.48 9.40
C HIS A 108 8.34 1.98 9.19
N PRO A 109 9.26 2.23 10.15
CA PRO A 109 10.61 1.70 10.08
C PRO A 109 10.61 0.19 10.31
N TRP A 110 11.55 -0.52 9.67
CA TRP A 110 11.63 -1.97 9.76
C TRP A 110 11.65 -2.54 11.18
N PRO A 111 12.40 -1.98 12.15
CA PRO A 111 12.39 -2.46 13.53
C PRO A 111 10.98 -2.48 14.14
N HIS A 112 10.15 -1.47 13.85
CA HIS A 112 8.78 -1.39 14.35
C HIS A 112 7.87 -2.46 13.71
N CYS A 113 7.99 -2.69 12.40
CA CYS A 113 7.25 -3.77 11.73
C CYS A 113 7.65 -5.15 12.25
N ILE A 114 8.96 -5.37 12.47
CA ILE A 114 9.51 -6.64 12.93
C ILE A 114 9.02 -6.96 14.35
N SER A 115 9.09 -6.00 15.26
CA SER A 115 8.63 -6.20 16.64
C SER A 115 7.11 -6.41 16.72
N THR A 116 6.34 -5.58 16.02
CA THR A 116 4.86 -5.64 16.05
C THR A 116 4.32 -6.94 15.47
N LEU A 117 4.97 -7.48 14.43
CA LEU A 117 4.55 -8.72 13.77
C LEU A 117 5.32 -9.96 14.23
N GLN A 118 6.12 -9.83 15.30
CA GLN A 118 6.91 -10.92 15.89
C GLN A 118 7.77 -11.67 14.86
N LEU A 119 8.39 -10.92 13.94
CA LEU A 119 9.27 -11.48 12.93
C LEU A 119 10.67 -11.68 13.51
N THR A 120 11.37 -12.71 13.03
CA THR A 120 12.73 -13.06 13.46
C THR A 120 13.80 -12.07 13.00
N GLY A 121 13.48 -11.20 12.02
CA GLY A 121 14.37 -10.14 11.57
C GLY A 121 14.09 -9.63 10.16
N ILE A 122 14.97 -8.74 9.68
CA ILE A 122 14.80 -8.02 8.41
C ILE A 122 14.70 -8.94 7.18
N LYS A 123 15.43 -10.06 7.18
CA LYS A 123 15.39 -11.04 6.08
C LYS A 123 13.99 -11.65 5.95
N GLN A 124 13.38 -12.06 7.06
CA GLN A 124 12.02 -12.60 7.07
C GLN A 124 11.01 -11.52 6.67
N ALA A 125 11.15 -10.30 7.21
CA ALA A 125 10.25 -9.20 6.89
C ALA A 125 10.26 -8.83 5.39
N ARG A 126 11.44 -8.72 4.77
CA ARG A 126 11.54 -8.46 3.33
C ARG A 126 10.95 -9.60 2.48
N LYS A 127 11.19 -10.85 2.88
CA LYS A 127 10.61 -12.03 2.19
C LYS A 127 9.09 -12.01 2.28
N LEU A 128 8.55 -11.78 3.48
CA LEU A 128 7.11 -11.73 3.73
C LEU A 128 6.44 -10.60 2.94
N LEU A 129 7.04 -9.40 2.95
CA LEU A 129 6.55 -8.26 2.18
C LEU A 129 6.50 -8.58 0.68
N ARG A 130 7.57 -9.18 0.14
CA ARG A 130 7.61 -9.56 -1.28
C ARG A 130 6.53 -10.58 -1.64
N GLN A 131 6.32 -11.60 -0.80
CA GLN A 131 5.30 -12.62 -1.02
C GLN A 131 3.88 -12.03 -0.94
N ALA A 132 3.64 -11.15 0.02
CA ALA A 132 2.37 -10.44 0.17
C ALA A 132 2.06 -9.60 -1.09
N LEU A 133 3.02 -8.79 -1.55
CA LEU A 133 2.87 -7.96 -2.74
C LEU A 133 2.75 -8.81 -4.01
N ALA A 134 3.49 -9.92 -4.13
CA ALA A 134 3.37 -10.83 -5.26
C ALA A 134 1.95 -11.40 -5.34
N ARG A 135 1.38 -11.89 -4.24
CA ARG A 135 0.00 -12.41 -4.23
C ARG A 135 -1.04 -11.31 -4.46
N GLY A 136 -0.87 -10.16 -3.84
CA GLY A 136 -1.77 -9.01 -4.00
C GLY A 136 -1.81 -8.47 -5.43
N PHE A 137 -0.65 -8.37 -6.10
CA PHE A 137 -0.57 -7.88 -7.48
C PHE A 137 -0.77 -8.95 -8.56
N HIS A 138 -0.43 -10.22 -8.31
CA HIS A 138 -0.49 -11.26 -9.33
C HIS A 138 -1.92 -11.45 -9.87
N TRP A 139 -2.93 -11.33 -9.01
CA TRP A 139 -4.33 -11.39 -9.47
C TRP A 139 -4.73 -10.16 -10.31
N THR A 140 -4.12 -9.00 -10.06
CA THR A 140 -4.41 -7.76 -10.81
C THR A 140 -3.70 -7.65 -12.16
N LEU A 141 -2.63 -8.43 -12.40
CA LEU A 141 -1.85 -8.38 -13.65
C LEU A 141 -2.23 -9.49 -14.66
N SER A 142 -3.23 -10.32 -14.35
CA SER A 142 -3.67 -11.44 -15.22
C SER A 142 -5.09 -11.26 -15.78
N ASN A 143 -5.69 -10.08 -15.59
CA ASN A 143 -6.92 -9.61 -16.25
C ASN A 143 -6.60 -8.35 -17.07
#